data_AF-A0A0G1X5K9-F1
#
_entry.id   AF-A0A0G1X5K9-F1
#
_cell.length_a   1.000
_cell.length_b   1.000
_cell.length_c   1.000
_cell.angle_alpha   90.00
_cell.angle_beta   90.00
_cell.angle_gamma   90.00
#
_symmetry.space_group_name_H-M   'P 1'
#
loop_
_entity.id
_entity.type
_entity.pdbx_description
1 polymer ?
#
loop_
_entity_poly.entity_id
_entity_poly.type
_entity_poly.pdbx_seq_one_letter_code
_entity_poly.pdbx_strand_id
1 'polypeptide(L)'
;MATFDEKKSMERLEELHKKEEEQLAEMLAGKYGVEYTDLTSQSIDTDALRLISEDDARSSETAAFHKAKKCRGSDPMRARATPARR
;
A
#
# COMPACT_ATOMS: atom_id res chain seq x y z
N MET A 1 -17.61 37.55 24.78
CA MET A 1 -16.28 36.96 24.47
C MET A 1 -16.53 35.59 23.90
N ALA A 2 -16.10 35.35 22.66
CA ALA A 2 -16.23 34.03 22.03
C ALA A 2 -15.26 33.07 22.74
N THR A 3 -15.78 32.00 23.33
CA THR A 3 -14.98 30.90 23.88
C THR A 3 -14.35 30.16 22.72
N PHE A 4 -13.08 30.43 22.47
CA PHE A 4 -12.30 29.71 21.46
C PHE A 4 -11.99 28.32 22.01
N ASP A 5 -12.65 27.30 21.46
CA ASP A 5 -12.42 25.90 21.80
C ASP A 5 -11.08 25.44 21.20
N GLU A 6 -9.99 25.66 21.93
CA GLU A 6 -8.63 25.27 21.53
C GLU A 6 -8.54 23.77 21.18
N LYS A 7 -9.33 22.91 21.83
CA LYS A 7 -9.37 21.46 21.56
C LYS A 7 -9.76 21.14 20.11
N LYS A 8 -10.84 21.73 19.62
CA LYS A 8 -11.32 21.51 18.25
C LYS A 8 -10.36 22.07 17.21
N SER A 9 -9.63 23.12 17.57
CA SER A 9 -8.59 23.72 16.74
C SER A 9 -7.37 22.79 16.63
N MET A 10 -6.95 22.17 17.73
CA MET A 10 -5.85 21.20 17.75
C MET A 10 -6.18 19.92 16.97
N GLU A 11 -7.38 19.35 17.15
CA GLU A 11 -7.81 18.14 16.42
C GLU A 11 -7.77 18.35 14.90
N ARG A 12 -8.27 19.49 14.42
CA ARG A 12 -8.21 19.85 12.99
C ARG A 12 -6.78 20.01 12.49
N LEU A 13 -5.90 20.52 13.34
CA LEU A 13 -4.50 20.73 12.99
C LEU A 13 -3.75 19.40 12.87
N GLU A 14 -4.01 18.45 13.77
CA GLU A 14 -3.49 17.08 13.66
C GLU A 14 -4.02 16.34 12.43
N GLU A 15 -5.31 16.49 12.11
CA GLU A 15 -5.88 15.92 10.88
C GLU A 15 -5.23 16.47 9.62
N LEU A 16 -4.90 17.78 9.61
CA LEU A 16 -4.20 18.41 8.49
C LEU A 16 -2.78 17.85 8.36
N HIS A 17 -2.04 17.73 9.46
CA HIS A 17 -0.68 17.19 9.45
C HIS A 17 -0.65 15.74 8.93
N LYS A 18 -1.56 14.88 9.38
CA LYS A 18 -1.64 13.48 8.90
C LYS A 18 -1.90 13.40 7.39
N LYS A 19 -2.77 14.26 6.87
CA LYS A 19 -3.04 14.34 5.42
C LYS A 19 -1.82 14.81 4.63
N GLU A 20 -1.09 15.78 5.14
CA GLU A 20 0.13 16.26 4.50
C GLU A 20 1.22 15.18 4.49
N GLU A 21 1.38 14.43 5.59
CA GLU A 21 2.29 13.29 5.67
C GLU A 21 1.96 12.20 4.64
N GLU A 22 0.68 11.84 4.49
CA GLU A 22 0.23 10.88 3.47
C GLU A 22 0.49 11.38 2.03
N GLN A 23 0.21 12.66 1.76
CA GLN A 23 0.46 13.26 0.44
C GLN A 23 1.97 13.29 0.10
N LEU A 24 2.82 13.57 1.09
CA LEU A 24 4.27 13.50 0.93
C LEU A 24 4.73 12.07 0.60
N ALA A 25 4.16 11.07 1.27
CA ALA A 25 4.47 9.66 0.99
C ALA A 25 4.08 9.26 -0.45
N GLU A 26 2.90 9.67 -0.92
CA GLU A 26 2.45 9.41 -2.29
C GLU A 26 3.39 10.05 -3.34
N MET A 27 3.79 11.32 -3.12
CA MET A 27 4.73 12.00 -4.01
C MET A 27 6.12 11.32 -4.04
N LEU A 28 6.63 10.91 -2.89
CA LEU A 28 7.90 10.20 -2.79
C LEU A 28 7.83 8.83 -3.47
N ALA A 29 6.73 8.11 -3.30
CA ALA A 29 6.51 6.82 -3.94
C ALA A 29 6.60 6.94 -5.47
N GLY A 30 5.92 7.92 -6.05
CA GLY A 30 6.01 8.23 -7.48
C GLY A 30 7.43 8.58 -7.95
N LYS A 31 8.22 9.29 -7.12
CA LYS A 31 9.62 9.63 -7.44
C LYS A 31 10.54 8.40 -7.44
N TYR A 32 10.36 7.48 -6.50
CA TYR A 32 11.18 6.28 -6.36
C TYR A 32 10.69 5.09 -7.18
N GLY A 33 9.55 5.23 -7.88
CA GLY A 33 8.96 4.17 -8.69
C GLY A 33 8.40 3.01 -7.86
N VAL A 34 8.06 3.27 -6.60
CA VAL A 34 7.39 2.32 -5.72
C VAL A 34 5.90 2.65 -5.68
N GLU A 35 5.05 1.63 -5.59
CA GLU A 35 3.61 1.85 -5.52
C GLU A 35 3.23 2.35 -4.12
N TYR A 36 2.47 3.45 -4.08
CA TYR A 36 1.83 3.88 -2.85
C TYR A 36 0.65 2.95 -2.54
N THR A 37 0.49 2.57 -1.28
CA THR A 37 -0.60 1.72 -0.83
C THR A 37 -0.96 2.09 0.59
N ASP A 38 -2.24 2.40 0.82
CA ASP A 38 -2.78 2.59 2.16
C ASP A 38 -3.08 1.23 2.79
N LEU A 39 -2.41 0.96 3.93
CA LEU A 39 -2.57 -0.28 4.67
C LEU A 39 -3.83 -0.27 5.56
N THR A 40 -4.43 0.89 5.84
CA THR A 40 -5.66 1.01 6.65
C THR A 40 -6.85 0.38 5.95
N SER A 41 -6.86 0.44 4.62
CA SER A 41 -7.92 -0.13 3.78
C SER A 41 -7.64 -1.55 3.29
N GLN A 42 -6.43 -2.08 3.51
CA GLN A 42 -6.02 -3.40 3.03
C GLN A 42 -6.11 -4.49 4.09
N SER A 43 -6.55 -5.68 3.65
CA SER A 43 -6.55 -6.88 4.46
C SER A 43 -5.11 -7.38 4.65
N ILE A 44 -4.61 -7.38 5.88
CA ILE A 44 -3.26 -7.88 6.20
C ILE A 44 -3.28 -9.40 6.37
N ASP A 45 -2.41 -10.09 5.64
CA ASP A 45 -2.20 -11.53 5.77
C ASP A 45 -1.19 -11.82 6.91
N THR A 46 -1.65 -12.50 7.96
CA THR A 46 -0.82 -12.83 9.12
C THR A 46 0.30 -13.81 8.81
N ASP A 47 0.15 -14.63 7.77
CA ASP A 47 1.21 -15.53 7.31
C ASP A 47 2.28 -14.77 6.52
N ALA A 48 1.94 -13.64 5.90
CA ALA A 48 2.91 -12.78 5.21
C ALA A 48 3.84 -12.09 6.20
N LEU A 49 3.33 -11.63 7.34
CA LEU A 49 4.11 -10.97 8.39
C LEU A 49 5.26 -11.85 8.93
N ARG A 50 5.09 -13.17 8.92
CA ARG A 50 6.10 -14.13 9.39
C ARG A 50 7.29 -14.31 8.43
N LEU A 51 7.24 -13.71 7.24
CA LEU A 51 8.32 -13.82 6.25
C LEU A 51 9.56 -13.01 6.64
N ILE A 52 9.38 -11.94 7.42
CA ILE A 52 10.45 -11.06 7.88
C ILE A 52 10.49 -11.15 9.41
N SER A 53 11.69 -11.24 9.99
CA SER A 53 11.83 -11.22 11.45
C SER A 53 11.43 -9.84 11.98
N GLU A 54 10.92 -9.78 13.21
CA GLU A 54 10.48 -8.51 13.81
C GLU A 54 11.64 -7.51 13.94
N ASP A 55 12.82 -8.00 14.31
CA ASP A 55 14.03 -7.19 14.45
C ASP A 55 14.43 -6.55 13.12
N ASP A 56 14.45 -7.35 12.04
CA ASP A 56 14.78 -6.85 10.71
C ASP A 56 13.70 -5.87 10.22
N ALA A 57 12.42 -6.23 10.36
CA ALA A 57 11.28 -5.40 9.93
C ALA A 57 11.27 -4.02 10.59
N ARG A 58 11.54 -3.95 11.91
CA ARG A 58 11.65 -2.67 12.63
C ARG A 58 12.88 -1.87 12.23
N SER A 59 14.01 -2.54 11.95
CA SER A 59 15.25 -1.87 11.55
C SER A 59 15.18 -1.24 10.16
N SER A 60 14.44 -1.87 9.24
CA SER A 60 14.30 -1.42 7.85
C SER A 60 13.00 -0.68 7.58
N GLU A 61 12.13 -0.51 8.58
CA GLU A 61 10.80 0.10 8.45
C GLU A 61 9.94 -0.55 7.35
N THR A 62 10.05 -1.88 7.20
CA THR A 62 9.32 -2.64 6.16
C THR A 62 8.45 -3.73 6.77
N ALA A 63 7.24 -3.91 6.24
CA ALA A 63 6.34 -4.99 6.64
C ALA A 63 5.78 -5.73 5.42
N ALA A 64 5.76 -7.07 5.50
CA ALA A 64 5.14 -7.92 4.49
C ALA A 64 3.64 -8.05 4.76
N PHE A 65 2.80 -7.35 3.99
CA PHE A 65 1.35 -7.27 4.23
C PHE A 65 0.51 -8.26 3.39
N HIS A 66 1.00 -8.71 2.23
CA HIS A 66 0.27 -9.61 1.34
C HIS A 66 1.19 -10.59 0.62
N LYS A 67 0.74 -11.85 0.47
CA LYS A 67 1.46 -12.89 -0.28
C LYS A 67 0.69 -13.27 -1.55
N ALA A 68 0.98 -12.58 -2.64
CA ALA A 68 0.41 -12.93 -3.94
C ALA A 68 1.10 -14.16 -4.53
N LYS A 69 0.37 -15.29 -4.67
CA LYS A 69 0.79 -16.36 -5.57
C LYS A 69 0.63 -15.85 -7.00
N LYS A 70 1.73 -15.67 -7.73
CA LYS A 70 1.67 -15.44 -9.17
C LYS A 70 1.02 -16.65 -9.86
N CYS A 71 -0.26 -16.56 -10.16
CA CYS A 71 -0.95 -17.53 -11.00
C CYS A 71 -0.32 -17.47 -12.40
N ARG A 72 0.41 -18.52 -12.80
CA ARG A 72 0.86 -18.69 -14.19
C ARG A 72 -0.37 -18.96 -15.05
N GLY A 73 -1.06 -17.91 -15.48
CA GLY A 73 -2.34 -18.04 -16.17
C GLY A 73 -2.76 -16.86 -17.04
N SER A 74 -1.86 -15.94 -17.36
CA SER A 74 -2.12 -14.84 -18.30
C SER A 74 -1.04 -14.78 -19.38
N ASP A 75 -0.84 -15.88 -20.10
CA ASP A 75 -0.25 -15.83 -21.45
C ASP A 75 -1.40 -15.65 -22.46
N PRO A 76 -1.63 -14.44 -23.01
CA PRO A 76 -2.70 -14.23 -23.99
C PRO A 76 -2.38 -14.78 -25.40
N MET A 77 -1.27 -15.49 -25.61
CA MET A 77 -0.79 -15.85 -26.97
C MET A 77 -1.21 -17.22 -27.52
N ARG A 78 -1.93 -18.07 -26.79
CA ARG A 78 -2.18 -19.47 -27.23
C ARG A 78 -3.54 -19.75 -27.87
N ALA A 79 -4.21 -18.73 -28.45
CA ALA A 79 -5.57 -18.87 -28.99
C ALA A 79 -5.75 -18.59 -30.50
N ARG A 80 -4.71 -18.68 -31.35
CA ARG A 80 -4.88 -18.62 -32.81
C ARG A 80 -3.99 -19.60 -33.56
N ALA A 81 -4.41 -20.86 -33.60
CA ALA A 81 -3.99 -21.78 -34.65
C ALA A 81 -5.15 -22.75 -34.92
N THR A 82 -6.16 -22.26 -35.64
CA THR A 82 -7.19 -23.11 -36.24
C THR A 82 -6.50 -23.98 -37.30
N PRO A 83 -6.63 -25.32 -37.29
CA PRO A 83 -6.03 -26.13 -38.32
C PRO A 83 -6.80 -25.91 -39.63
N ALA A 84 -6.06 -25.62 -40.70
CA ALA A 84 -6.58 -25.56 -42.06
C ALA A 84 -7.32 -26.88 -42.37
N ARG A 85 -8.63 -26.77 -42.64
CA ARG A 85 -9.41 -27.87 -43.22
C ARG A 85 -8.86 -28.17 -44.61
N ARG A 86 -8.55 -29.44 -44.84
CA ARG A 86 -8.38 -30.04 -46.18
C ARG A 86 -9.69 -30.02 -46.96
#